data_AF-A0A820Y2C1-F1
#
_entry.id   AF-A0A820Y2C1-F1
#
_cell.length_a   1.000
_cell.length_b   1.000
_cell.length_c   1.000
_cell.angle_alpha   90.00
_cell.angle_beta   90.00
_cell.angle_gamma   90.00
#
_symmetry.space_group_name_H-M   'P 1'
#
loop_
_entity.id
_entity.type
_entity.pdbx_description
1 polymer ?
#
loop_
_entity_poly.entity_id
_entity_poly.type
_entity_poly.pdbx_seq_one_letter_code
_entity_poly.pdbx_strand_id
1 'polypeptide(L)'
;MSSIEVSLVASNYKTKSDTEHATLRPQRPPPPPPPPPLLPHPSSQLSTEPIDQTTMLPESETSTPSAQASIKSIDNMNKHQISLLSEFKSLFDNFDYELVREEILNRKMIECNFATVLWRIFLHCLPRDSNQWNDVLDTSRNNYEKLVNQYKIDPYKISDNNNNKST
;
A
#
# COMPACT_ATOMS: atom_id res chain seq x y z
N MET A 1 -15.51 -43.93 -35.88
CA MET A 1 -14.89 -42.73 -36.48
C MET A 1 -16.02 -41.87 -37.00
N SER A 2 -16.49 -40.91 -36.21
CA SER A 2 -17.58 -39.99 -36.58
C SER A 2 -16.99 -38.60 -36.75
N SER A 3 -17.05 -38.10 -37.98
CA SER A 3 -16.67 -36.74 -38.37
C SER A 3 -17.73 -35.76 -37.88
N ILE A 4 -17.30 -34.73 -37.15
CA ILE A 4 -18.13 -33.57 -36.80
C ILE A 4 -17.62 -32.42 -37.66
N GLU A 5 -18.42 -32.03 -38.66
CA GLU A 5 -18.24 -30.78 -39.38
C GLU A 5 -18.67 -29.62 -38.49
N VAL A 6 -17.73 -28.71 -38.18
CA VAL A 6 -18.04 -27.44 -37.53
C VAL A 6 -18.01 -26.36 -38.61
N SER A 7 -19.21 -25.90 -38.96
CA SER A 7 -19.46 -24.86 -39.95
C SER A 7 -18.90 -23.51 -39.47
N LEU A 8 -17.98 -22.92 -40.24
CA LEU A 8 -17.50 -21.55 -40.05
C LEU A 8 -18.58 -20.55 -40.50
N VAL A 9 -19.13 -19.77 -39.57
CA VAL A 9 -19.96 -18.61 -39.90
C VAL A 9 -19.06 -17.38 -40.03
N ALA A 10 -18.82 -16.96 -41.27
CA ALA A 10 -18.16 -15.71 -41.59
C ALA A 10 -19.15 -14.54 -41.41
N SER A 11 -18.98 -13.77 -40.34
CA SER A 11 -19.73 -12.53 -40.13
C SER A 11 -19.11 -11.38 -40.93
N ASN A 12 -19.81 -10.99 -41.99
CA ASN A 12 -19.56 -9.78 -42.76
C ASN A 12 -19.87 -8.52 -41.93
N TYR A 13 -18.86 -7.82 -41.43
CA TYR A 13 -19.03 -6.44 -40.96
C TYR A 13 -18.83 -5.47 -42.13
N LYS A 14 -19.93 -4.84 -42.51
CA LYS A 14 -20.05 -3.84 -43.55
C LYS A 14 -19.43 -2.53 -43.08
N THR A 15 -18.39 -2.10 -43.77
CA THR A 15 -17.80 -0.76 -43.72
C THR A 15 -18.81 0.28 -44.19
N LYS A 16 -19.10 1.25 -43.31
CA LYS A 16 -19.59 2.57 -43.71
C LYS A 16 -18.59 3.59 -43.19
N SER A 17 -17.81 4.11 -44.11
CA SER A 17 -16.93 5.25 -43.97
C SER A 17 -17.76 6.52 -44.17
N ASP A 18 -18.08 7.23 -43.09
CA ASP A 18 -18.40 8.65 -43.15
C ASP A 18 -17.30 9.40 -42.38
N THR A 19 -16.39 9.98 -43.16
CA THR A 19 -15.28 10.79 -42.69
C THR A 19 -15.77 12.23 -42.57
N GLU A 20 -16.33 12.58 -41.42
CA GLU A 20 -16.49 13.98 -41.02
C GLU A 20 -15.25 14.39 -40.21
N HIS A 21 -14.35 15.17 -40.83
CA HIS A 21 -13.23 15.81 -40.15
C HIS A 21 -13.75 16.93 -39.23
N ALA A 22 -14.22 16.57 -38.04
CA ALA A 22 -14.39 17.51 -36.94
C ALA A 22 -13.01 17.84 -36.37
N THR A 23 -12.48 19.01 -36.71
CA THR A 23 -11.30 19.59 -36.05
C THR A 23 -11.61 19.80 -34.57
N LEU A 24 -11.23 18.84 -33.73
CA LEU A 24 -11.29 18.94 -32.28
C LEU A 24 -10.37 20.07 -31.83
N ARG A 25 -10.96 21.22 -31.45
CA ARG A 25 -10.22 22.26 -30.74
C ARG A 25 -9.67 21.67 -29.44
N PRO A 26 -8.38 21.86 -29.11
CA PRO A 26 -7.84 21.50 -27.81
C PRO A 26 -8.66 22.17 -26.70
N GLN A 27 -9.30 21.36 -25.86
CA GLN A 27 -9.93 21.82 -24.63
C GLN A 27 -8.84 22.44 -23.74
N ARG A 28 -9.07 23.69 -23.32
CA ARG A 28 -8.14 24.37 -22.40
C ARG A 28 -8.20 23.64 -21.06
N PRO A 29 -7.06 23.26 -20.44
CA PRO A 29 -7.09 22.64 -19.13
C PRO A 29 -7.78 23.57 -18.12
N PRO A 30 -8.54 23.02 -17.17
CA PRO A 30 -9.18 23.81 -16.12
C PRO A 30 -8.10 24.56 -15.31
N PRO A 31 -8.42 25.76 -14.80
CA PRO A 31 -7.49 26.51 -13.96
C PRO A 31 -7.18 25.71 -12.69
N PRO A 32 -5.95 25.83 -12.15
CA PRO A 32 -5.59 25.17 -10.90
C PRO A 32 -6.45 25.71 -9.74
N PRO A 33 -6.71 24.88 -8.71
CA PRO A 33 -7.42 25.33 -7.52
C PRO A 33 -6.64 26.45 -6.81
N PRO A 34 -7.34 27.36 -6.10
CA PRO A 34 -6.69 28.39 -5.31
C PRO A 34 -5.82 27.76 -4.20
N PRO A 35 -4.71 28.41 -3.82
CA PRO A 35 -3.87 27.93 -2.73
C PRO A 35 -4.66 27.91 -1.41
N PRO A 36 -4.40 26.92 -0.53
CA PRO A 36 -5.06 26.85 0.77
C PRO A 36 -4.70 28.06 1.64
N PRO A 37 -5.58 28.47 2.57
CA PRO A 37 -5.31 29.54 3.52
C PRO A 37 -4.06 29.22 4.36
N LEU A 38 -3.14 30.18 4.48
CA LEU A 38 -1.99 30.07 5.37
C LEU A 38 -2.48 30.00 6.82
N LEU A 39 -2.22 28.87 7.48
CA LEU A 39 -2.47 28.72 8.91
C LEU A 39 -1.51 29.64 9.69
N PRO A 40 -1.94 30.25 10.79
CA PRO A 40 -1.04 31.01 11.66
C PRO A 40 0.01 30.06 12.25
N HIS A 41 1.28 30.42 12.04
CA HIS A 41 2.43 29.68 12.58
C HIS A 41 2.45 29.83 14.11
N PRO A 42 2.70 28.76 14.87
CA PRO A 42 2.98 28.89 16.30
C PRO A 42 4.32 29.60 16.48
N SER A 43 4.29 30.76 17.14
CA SER A 43 5.48 31.46 17.62
C SER A 43 6.36 30.51 18.41
N SER A 44 7.54 30.19 17.86
CA SER A 44 8.59 29.50 18.58
C SER A 44 9.14 30.43 19.66
N GLN A 45 8.70 30.26 20.89
CA GLN A 45 9.36 30.81 22.06
C GLN A 45 10.55 29.89 22.38
N LEU A 46 11.71 30.31 21.91
CA LEU A 46 13.02 29.78 22.25
C LEU A 46 13.31 30.16 23.72
N SER A 47 13.01 29.26 24.66
CA SER A 47 13.43 29.41 26.05
C SER A 47 14.71 28.62 26.27
N THR A 48 15.81 29.35 26.39
CA THR A 48 17.13 28.84 26.76
C THR A 48 17.19 28.74 28.28
N GLU A 49 17.15 27.54 28.85
CA GLU A 49 17.57 27.32 30.24
C GLU A 49 19.02 26.82 30.31
N PRO A 50 19.84 27.35 31.24
CA PRO A 50 21.21 26.92 31.43
C PRO A 50 21.26 25.64 32.29
N ILE A 51 22.14 24.73 31.86
CA ILE A 51 22.47 23.49 32.56
C ILE A 51 23.48 23.83 33.65
N ASP A 52 23.08 23.69 34.92
CA ASP A 52 24.01 23.55 36.04
C ASP A 52 24.02 22.11 36.56
N GLN A 53 25.24 21.59 36.67
CA GLN A 53 25.59 20.29 37.21
C GLN A 53 25.30 20.22 38.71
N THR A 54 24.82 19.08 39.21
CA THR A 54 25.22 18.57 40.54
C THR A 54 24.97 17.06 40.60
N THR A 55 26.07 16.32 40.52
CA THR A 55 26.27 14.97 41.05
C THR A 55 25.78 14.86 42.49
N MET A 56 25.06 13.78 42.83
CA MET A 56 25.29 12.94 44.04
C MET A 56 24.26 11.79 44.09
N LEU A 57 24.77 10.57 44.18
CA LEU A 57 24.10 9.33 44.60
C LEU A 57 23.60 9.47 46.06
N PRO A 58 22.53 8.75 46.48
CA PRO A 58 22.74 7.40 47.03
C PRO A 58 21.62 6.36 46.80
N GLU A 59 22.08 5.11 46.83
CA GLU A 59 21.54 3.85 47.38
C GLU A 59 20.03 3.64 47.66
N SER A 60 19.57 2.46 47.19
CA SER A 60 18.58 1.54 47.80
C SER A 60 17.14 2.07 47.98
N GLU A 61 16.06 1.41 47.57
CA GLU A 61 15.67 0.04 47.91
C GLU A 61 14.74 -0.57 46.85
N THR A 62 14.97 -1.85 46.59
CA THR A 62 14.07 -2.77 45.90
C THR A 62 12.74 -2.86 46.65
N SER A 63 11.70 -2.20 46.13
CA SER A 63 10.31 -2.46 46.51
C SER A 63 9.52 -2.84 45.27
N THR A 64 9.39 -4.14 45.08
CA THR A 64 8.55 -4.81 44.09
C THR A 64 7.07 -4.48 44.31
N PRO A 65 6.35 -3.90 43.33
CA PRO A 65 4.90 -4.01 43.28
C PRO A 65 4.50 -5.06 42.23
N SER A 66 4.00 -6.19 42.73
CA SER A 66 2.89 -6.95 42.15
C SER A 66 3.03 -7.50 40.71
N ALA A 67 3.59 -8.71 40.63
CA ALA A 67 3.57 -9.57 39.44
C ALA A 67 2.16 -10.05 39.00
N GLN A 68 1.07 -9.61 39.64
CA GLN A 68 -0.28 -10.14 39.39
C GLN A 68 -1.07 -9.36 38.32
N ALA A 69 -0.68 -8.13 37.98
CA ALA A 69 -1.29 -7.37 36.88
C ALA A 69 -0.75 -7.75 35.49
N SER A 70 0.46 -8.33 35.43
CA SER A 70 1.14 -8.65 34.17
C SER A 70 0.61 -9.94 33.50
N ILE A 71 0.18 -10.93 34.29
CA ILE A 71 -0.26 -12.24 33.76
C ILE A 71 -1.65 -12.14 33.09
N LYS A 72 -2.58 -11.34 33.64
CA LYS A 72 -3.91 -11.14 33.03
C LYS A 72 -3.87 -10.41 31.69
N SER A 73 -2.82 -9.63 31.42
CA SER A 73 -2.63 -8.92 30.16
C SER A 73 -2.24 -9.87 29.02
N ILE A 74 -1.41 -10.88 29.32
CA ILE A 74 -0.90 -11.85 28.35
C ILE A 74 -2.01 -12.80 27.89
N ASP A 75 -2.87 -13.25 28.81
CA ASP A 75 -3.99 -14.14 28.47
C ASP A 75 -5.04 -13.46 27.57
N ASN A 76 -5.23 -12.15 27.72
CA ASN A 76 -6.18 -11.39 26.92
C ASN A 76 -5.66 -11.08 25.51
N MET A 77 -4.35 -10.82 25.36
CA MET A 77 -3.72 -10.67 24.05
C MET A 77 -3.82 -11.94 23.21
N ASN A 78 -3.63 -13.11 23.82
CA ASN A 78 -3.72 -14.38 23.12
C ASN A 78 -5.13 -14.67 22.60
N LYS A 79 -6.18 -14.35 23.37
CA LYS A 79 -7.58 -14.52 22.92
C LYS A 79 -7.93 -13.64 21.72
N HIS A 80 -7.50 -12.38 21.73
CA HIS A 80 -7.76 -11.45 20.63
C HIS A 80 -7.06 -11.91 19.33
N GLN A 81 -5.81 -12.37 19.44
CA GLN A 81 -5.06 -12.91 18.31
C GLN A 81 -5.73 -14.16 17.72
N ILE A 82 -6.17 -15.09 18.57
CA ILE A 82 -6.89 -16.29 18.13
C ILE A 82 -8.19 -15.94 17.41
N SER A 83 -8.95 -14.97 17.95
CA SER A 83 -10.18 -14.47 17.33
C SER A 83 -9.94 -13.92 15.93
N LEU A 84 -8.97 -12.99 15.79
CA LEU A 84 -8.59 -12.42 14.51
C LEU A 84 -8.14 -13.47 13.50
N LEU A 85 -7.38 -14.47 13.94
CA LEU A 85 -6.86 -15.51 13.05
C LEU A 85 -7.99 -16.41 12.52
N SER A 86 -9.01 -16.67 13.34
CA SER A 86 -10.22 -17.38 12.92
C SER A 86 -11.06 -16.56 11.94
N GLU A 87 -11.21 -15.25 12.19
CA GLU A 87 -11.94 -14.33 11.32
C GLU A 87 -11.23 -14.22 9.96
N PHE A 88 -9.91 -14.09 9.98
CA PHE A 88 -9.07 -14.09 8.79
C PHE A 88 -9.28 -15.37 7.97
N LYS A 89 -9.14 -16.54 8.59
CA LYS A 89 -9.35 -17.82 7.88
C LYS A 89 -10.76 -17.91 7.29
N SER A 90 -11.78 -17.55 8.07
CA SER A 90 -13.17 -17.57 7.59
C SER A 90 -13.37 -16.65 6.37
N LEU A 91 -12.71 -15.50 6.35
CA LEU A 91 -12.85 -14.51 5.28
C LEU A 91 -12.09 -14.92 4.01
N PHE A 92 -10.90 -15.50 4.15
CA PHE A 92 -9.99 -15.76 3.03
C PHE A 92 -10.01 -17.22 2.52
N ASP A 93 -10.48 -18.20 3.30
CA ASP A 93 -10.59 -19.60 2.84
C ASP A 93 -11.73 -19.80 1.83
N ASN A 94 -12.82 -19.02 1.95
CA ASN A 94 -13.96 -19.00 1.01
C ASN A 94 -14.12 -17.61 0.39
N PHE A 95 -13.02 -17.04 -0.09
CA PHE A 95 -12.99 -15.66 -0.54
C PHE A 95 -13.89 -15.41 -1.76
N ASP A 96 -14.94 -14.60 -1.59
CA ASP A 96 -15.81 -14.13 -2.68
C ASP A 96 -15.39 -12.73 -3.14
N TYR A 97 -14.78 -12.67 -4.31
CA TYR A 97 -14.28 -11.41 -4.87
C TYR A 97 -15.40 -10.45 -5.25
N GLU A 98 -16.55 -10.92 -5.73
CA GLU A 98 -17.64 -10.01 -6.15
C GLU A 98 -18.27 -9.34 -4.93
N LEU A 99 -18.44 -10.09 -3.84
CA LEU A 99 -18.89 -9.53 -2.56
C LEU A 99 -17.93 -8.45 -2.04
N VAL A 100 -16.62 -8.75 -2.00
CA VAL A 100 -15.60 -7.78 -1.55
C VAL A 100 -15.57 -6.54 -2.46
N ARG A 101 -15.71 -6.73 -3.77
CA ARG A 101 -15.81 -5.64 -4.73
C ARG A 101 -17.00 -4.74 -4.44
N GLU A 102 -18.18 -5.31 -4.18
CA GLU A 102 -19.35 -4.52 -3.81
C GLU A 102 -19.15 -3.77 -2.49
N GLU A 103 -18.56 -4.40 -1.47
CA GLU A 103 -18.30 -3.74 -0.19
C GLU A 103 -17.30 -2.59 -0.29
N ILE A 104 -16.25 -2.76 -1.12
CA ILE A 104 -15.27 -1.71 -1.42
C ILE A 104 -15.94 -0.53 -2.10
N LEU A 105 -16.69 -0.78 -3.18
CA LEU A 105 -17.33 0.27 -3.97
C LEU A 105 -18.38 1.04 -3.14
N ASN A 106 -19.04 0.36 -2.20
CA ASN A 106 -20.00 0.96 -1.29
C ASN A 106 -19.37 1.62 -0.04
N ARG A 107 -18.03 1.70 0.04
CA ARG A 107 -17.28 2.24 1.21
C ARG A 107 -17.57 1.55 2.55
N LYS A 108 -18.08 0.32 2.53
CA LYS A 108 -18.42 -0.42 3.75
C LYS A 108 -17.19 -0.99 4.47
N MET A 109 -16.06 -1.12 3.76
CA MET A 109 -14.85 -1.71 4.34
C MET A 109 -14.02 -0.79 5.24
N ILE A 110 -14.45 0.45 5.52
CA ILE A 110 -13.66 1.37 6.36
C ILE A 110 -13.48 0.79 7.78
N GLU A 111 -14.44 0.01 8.25
CA GLU A 111 -14.45 -0.58 9.60
C GLU A 111 -13.86 -1.99 9.65
N CYS A 112 -13.46 -2.56 8.51
CA CYS A 112 -12.92 -3.92 8.46
C CYS A 112 -11.45 -3.97 8.91
N ASN A 113 -11.13 -4.87 9.85
CA ASN A 113 -9.76 -5.11 10.34
C ASN A 113 -8.78 -5.51 9.22
N PHE A 114 -9.29 -6.10 8.14
CA PHE A 114 -8.51 -6.60 7.02
C PHE A 114 -8.62 -5.72 5.76
N ALA A 115 -9.16 -4.51 5.89
CA ALA A 115 -9.41 -3.61 4.76
C ALA A 115 -8.18 -3.44 3.86
N THR A 116 -6.99 -3.26 4.44
CA THR A 116 -5.73 -3.11 3.68
C THR A 116 -5.41 -4.33 2.82
N VAL A 117 -5.66 -5.53 3.33
CA VAL A 117 -5.42 -6.79 2.59
C VAL A 117 -6.44 -6.91 1.46
N LEU A 118 -7.71 -6.64 1.74
CA LEU A 118 -8.80 -6.66 0.75
C LEU A 118 -8.56 -5.66 -0.38
N TRP A 119 -8.08 -4.46 -0.06
CA TRP A 119 -7.67 -3.47 -1.06
C TRP A 119 -6.52 -3.97 -1.94
N ARG A 120 -5.54 -4.67 -1.38
CA ARG A 120 -4.43 -5.24 -2.17
C ARG A 120 -4.93 -6.33 -3.13
N ILE A 121 -5.89 -7.15 -2.74
CA ILE A 121 -6.49 -8.16 -3.63
C ILE A 121 -7.30 -7.46 -4.73
N PHE A 122 -8.12 -6.47 -4.36
CA PHE A 122 -8.94 -5.70 -5.29
C PHE A 122 -8.12 -4.93 -6.34
N LEU A 123 -6.97 -4.38 -5.94
CA LEU A 123 -6.03 -3.70 -6.83
C LEU A 123 -5.12 -4.67 -7.60
N HIS A 124 -5.37 -5.98 -7.51
CA HIS A 124 -4.54 -7.03 -8.11
C HIS A 124 -3.06 -6.99 -7.68
N CYS A 125 -2.77 -6.41 -6.52
CA CYS A 125 -1.44 -6.46 -5.90
C CYS A 125 -1.18 -7.80 -5.19
N LEU A 126 -2.24 -8.52 -4.83
CA LEU A 126 -2.18 -9.87 -4.27
C LEU A 126 -3.15 -10.78 -5.05
N PRO A 127 -2.80 -12.07 -5.22
CA PRO A 127 -3.72 -13.05 -5.80
C PRO A 127 -4.86 -13.35 -4.82
N ARG A 128 -5.95 -13.96 -5.32
CA ARG A 128 -7.09 -14.35 -4.47
C ARG A 128 -6.70 -15.45 -3.47
N ASP A 129 -5.86 -16.38 -3.90
CA ASP A 129 -5.38 -17.48 -3.06
C ASP A 129 -4.31 -17.00 -2.08
N SER A 130 -4.63 -17.05 -0.79
CA SER A 130 -3.73 -16.63 0.30
C SER A 130 -2.40 -17.41 0.34
N ASN A 131 -2.42 -18.67 -0.09
CA ASN A 131 -1.25 -19.54 -0.16
C ASN A 131 -0.14 -19.02 -1.09
N GLN A 132 -0.49 -18.16 -2.05
CA GLN A 132 0.46 -17.62 -3.03
C GLN A 132 1.00 -16.24 -2.63
N TRP A 133 0.53 -15.66 -1.51
CA TRP A 133 0.86 -14.27 -1.17
C TRP A 133 2.35 -14.06 -0.87
N ASN A 134 2.98 -15.00 -0.18
CA ASN A 134 4.40 -14.89 0.18
C ASN A 134 5.27 -14.80 -1.08
N ASP A 135 5.07 -15.73 -2.02
CA ASP A 135 5.85 -15.78 -3.27
C ASP A 135 5.68 -14.52 -4.11
N VAL A 136 4.44 -14.01 -4.23
CA VAL A 136 4.14 -12.78 -4.97
C VAL A 136 4.75 -11.55 -4.29
N LEU A 137 4.67 -11.47 -2.96
CA LEU A 137 5.25 -10.36 -2.20
C LEU A 137 6.77 -10.35 -2.28
N ASP A 138 7.42 -11.50 -2.18
CA ASP A 138 8.87 -11.61 -2.30
C ASP A 138 9.34 -11.25 -3.71
N THR A 139 8.64 -11.73 -4.73
CA THR A 139 8.90 -11.35 -6.12
C THR A 139 8.75 -9.84 -6.33
N SER A 140 7.66 -9.25 -5.83
CA SER A 140 7.40 -7.81 -5.92
C SER A 140 8.47 -6.99 -5.20
N ARG A 141 8.87 -7.40 -3.99
CA ARG A 141 9.93 -6.73 -3.21
C ARG A 141 11.28 -6.78 -3.93
N ASN A 142 11.66 -7.94 -4.43
CA ASN A 142 12.91 -8.11 -5.20
C ASN A 142 12.92 -7.25 -6.47
N ASN A 143 11.78 -7.16 -7.16
CA ASN A 143 11.65 -6.31 -8.35
C ASN A 143 11.77 -4.82 -7.99
N TYR A 144 11.14 -4.40 -6.89
CA TYR A 144 11.28 -3.04 -6.39
C TYR A 144 12.74 -2.70 -6.05
N GLU A 145 13.46 -3.57 -5.34
CA GLU A 145 14.87 -3.35 -5.01
C GLU A 145 15.75 -3.21 -6.27
N LYS A 146 15.50 -4.03 -7.30
CA LYS A 146 16.18 -3.89 -8.60
C LYS A 146 15.93 -2.53 -9.23
N LEU A 147 14.67 -2.07 -9.25
CA LEU A 147 14.30 -0.76 -9.78
C LEU A 147 14.95 0.37 -8.98
N VAL A 148 14.90 0.29 -7.64
CA VAL A 148 15.57 1.26 -6.77
C VAL A 148 17.05 1.30 -7.10
N ASN A 149 17.75 0.17 -7.18
CA ASN A 149 19.18 0.14 -7.50
C ASN A 149 19.49 0.66 -8.91
N GLN A 150 18.61 0.42 -9.88
CA GLN A 150 18.76 0.89 -11.25
C GLN A 150 18.61 2.42 -11.37
N TYR A 151 17.66 3.01 -10.64
CA TYR A 151 17.32 4.43 -10.75
C TYR A 151 17.79 5.28 -9.57
N LYS A 152 18.51 4.67 -8.62
CA LYS A 152 19.16 5.39 -7.52
C LYS A 152 20.32 6.20 -8.09
N ILE A 153 20.01 7.42 -8.45
CA ILE A 153 21.00 8.42 -8.81
C ILE A 153 21.66 8.86 -7.50
N ASP A 154 22.94 8.57 -7.36
CA ASP A 154 23.77 9.15 -6.31
C ASP A 154 24.23 10.54 -6.79
N PRO A 155 23.70 11.64 -6.21
CA PRO A 155 24.01 12.99 -6.67
C PRO A 155 25.50 13.34 -6.54
N TYR A 156 26.26 12.60 -5.73
CA TYR A 156 27.69 12.83 -5.52
C TYR A 156 28.60 11.99 -6.42
N LYS A 157 28.05 11.06 -7.22
CA LYS A 157 28.82 10.20 -8.15
C LYS A 157 28.63 10.55 -9.63
N ILE A 158 27.89 11.61 -9.94
CA ILE A 158 27.59 12.04 -11.32
C ILE A 158 28.85 12.50 -12.09
N SER A 159 29.92 12.87 -11.39
CA SER A 159 31.11 13.50 -11.97
C SER A 159 32.06 12.55 -12.72
N ASP A 160 32.00 11.24 -12.49
CA ASP A 160 33.09 10.34 -12.93
C ASP A 160 32.82 9.60 -14.26
N ASN A 161 31.58 9.61 -14.77
CA ASN A 161 31.16 8.70 -15.85
C ASN A 161 31.25 9.29 -17.28
N ASN A 162 31.65 10.56 -17.45
CA ASN A 162 31.69 11.23 -18.76
C ASN A 162 33.06 11.22 -19.46
N ASN A 163 34.12 10.70 -18.84
CA ASN A 163 35.47 10.74 -19.42
C ASN A 163 35.85 9.51 -20.27
N ASN A 164 35.00 8.49 -20.37
CA ASN A 164 35.37 7.21 -20.99
C ASN A 164 34.83 7.01 -22.42
N LYS A 165 34.40 8.08 -23.11
CA LYS A 165 33.81 7.99 -24.46
C LYS A 165 34.52 8.83 -25.54
N SER A 166 35.84 9.02 -25.38
CA SER A 166 36.71 9.55 -26.43
C SER A 166 37.84 8.56 -26.69
N THR A 167 37.61 7.61 -27.61
CA THR A 167 38.67 6.95 -28.39
C THR A 167 38.09 6.35 -29.65
#